data_AF-A0A231RQW0-F1
#
_entry.id   AF-A0A231RQW0-F1
#
_cell.length_a   1.000
_cell.length_b   1.000
_cell.length_c   1.000
_cell.angle_alpha   90.00
_cell.angle_beta   90.00
_cell.angle_gamma   90.00
#
_symmetry.space_group_name_H-M   'P 1'
#
loop_
_entity.id
_entity.type
_entity.pdbx_description
1 polymer ?
#
loop_
_entity_poly.entity_id
_entity_poly.type
_entity_poly.pdbx_seq_one_letter_code
_entity_poly.pdbx_strand_id
1 'polypeptide(L)'
;MHGRCYPADTVNPLFEHVVQEELRALLAHWLREARADSAEWPVSTDVLALMTSWGIFGAAVDWSRRNGGRTAEEMAEKVVEAIMDSGGLTEE
;
A
#
# COMPACT_ATOMS: atom_id res chain seq x y z
N MET A 1 8.17 41.47 -14.29
CA MET A 1 8.56 40.65 -13.11
C MET A 1 7.75 39.35 -13.18
N HIS A 2 8.38 38.24 -13.57
CA HIS A 2 7.72 36.93 -13.66
C HIS A 2 7.70 36.29 -12.27
N GLY A 3 6.58 36.43 -11.57
CA GLY A 3 6.31 35.74 -10.30
C GLY A 3 6.19 34.24 -10.55
N ARG A 4 7.03 33.47 -9.87
CA ARG A 4 7.23 32.03 -10.02
C ARG A 4 5.90 31.27 -9.88
N CYS A 5 5.55 30.48 -10.88
CA CYS A 5 4.71 29.30 -10.68
C CYS A 5 5.46 28.36 -9.73
N TYR A 6 4.83 28.00 -8.61
CA TYR A 6 5.32 26.95 -7.72
C TYR A 6 4.32 25.79 -7.78
N PRO A 7 4.54 24.76 -8.64
CA PRO A 7 3.62 23.64 -8.77
C PRO A 7 3.95 22.52 -7.78
N ALA A 8 4.42 22.82 -6.56
CA ALA A 8 4.76 21.77 -5.61
C ALA A 8 3.53 20.99 -5.13
N ASP A 9 2.39 21.67 -5.01
CA ASP A 9 1.13 21.03 -4.57
C ASP A 9 0.54 20.08 -5.62
N THR A 10 0.92 20.20 -6.90
CA THR A 10 0.48 19.30 -7.99
C THR A 10 1.41 18.11 -8.23
N VAL A 11 2.68 18.20 -7.83
CA VAL A 11 3.64 17.08 -8.00
C VAL A 11 3.36 15.97 -6.99
N ASN A 12 2.97 16.33 -5.77
CA ASN A 12 2.67 15.38 -4.70
C ASN A 12 1.54 14.38 -5.04
N PRO A 13 0.33 14.81 -5.48
CA PRO A 13 -0.76 13.88 -5.78
C PRO A 13 -0.49 12.99 -7.02
N LEU A 14 0.26 13.47 -8.01
CA LEU A 14 0.67 12.64 -9.14
C LEU A 14 1.68 11.58 -8.73
N PHE A 15 2.64 11.95 -7.88
CA PHE A 15 3.60 11.02 -7.31
C PHE A 15 2.91 9.95 -6.44
N GLU A 16 1.98 10.37 -5.59
CA GLU A 16 1.14 9.48 -4.77
C GLU A 16 0.39 8.44 -5.64
N HIS A 17 -0.21 8.89 -6.75
CA HIS A 17 -0.95 8.01 -7.65
C HIS A 17 -0.03 6.98 -8.33
N VAL A 18 1.09 7.44 -8.89
CA VAL A 18 2.06 6.56 -9.55
C VAL A 18 2.64 5.54 -8.58
N VAL A 19 2.99 5.95 -7.36
CA VAL A 19 3.51 5.03 -6.33
C VAL A 19 2.47 3.98 -5.95
N GLN A 20 1.19 4.36 -5.84
CA GLN A 20 0.12 3.41 -5.54
C GLN A 20 -0.07 2.40 -6.68
N GLU A 21 -0.04 2.84 -7.94
CA GLU A 21 -0.18 1.97 -9.10
C GLU A 21 0.97 0.97 -9.22
N GLU A 22 2.21 1.43 -9.07
CA GLU A 22 3.41 0.59 -9.09
C GLU A 22 3.40 -0.43 -7.95
N LEU A 23 3.04 0.00 -6.73
CA LEU A 23 2.93 -0.88 -5.58
C LEU A 23 1.87 -1.96 -5.82
N ARG A 24 0.71 -1.60 -6.38
CA ARG A 24 -0.34 -2.56 -6.74
C ARG A 24 0.16 -3.55 -7.80
N ALA A 25 0.86 -3.08 -8.83
CA ALA A 25 1.38 -3.93 -9.89
C ALA A 25 2.40 -4.95 -9.36
N LEU A 26 3.30 -4.50 -8.48
CA LEU A 26 4.28 -5.34 -7.81
C LEU A 26 3.62 -6.41 -6.95
N LEU A 27 2.65 -6.01 -6.10
CA LEU A 27 1.87 -6.94 -5.29
C LEU A 27 1.11 -7.95 -6.15
N ALA A 28 0.44 -7.51 -7.21
CA ALA A 28 -0.27 -8.40 -8.12
C ALA A 28 0.66 -9.41 -8.81
N HIS A 29 1.90 -9.03 -9.12
CA HIS A 29 2.89 -9.95 -9.64
C HIS A 29 3.27 -11.03 -8.62
N TRP A 30 3.71 -10.63 -7.43
CA TRP A 30 4.07 -11.56 -6.36
C TRP A 30 2.93 -12.48 -5.94
N LEU A 31 1.72 -11.93 -5.87
CA LEU A 31 0.53 -12.68 -5.49
C LEU A 31 0.14 -13.73 -6.54
N ARG A 32 0.34 -13.44 -7.83
CA ARG A 32 0.13 -14.42 -8.90
C ARG A 32 1.18 -15.54 -8.88
N GLU A 33 2.43 -15.19 -8.58
CA GLU A 33 3.52 -16.17 -8.43
C GLU A 33 3.29 -17.06 -7.21
N ALA A 34 2.94 -16.48 -6.06
CA ALA A 34 2.62 -17.22 -4.85
C ALA A 34 1.38 -18.14 -5.01
N ARG A 35 0.35 -17.68 -5.74
CA ARG A 35 -0.83 -18.50 -6.04
C ARG A 35 -0.50 -19.71 -6.92
N ALA A 36 0.55 -19.64 -7.76
CA ALA A 36 1.00 -20.79 -8.52
C ALA A 36 1.54 -21.91 -7.61
N ASP A 37 2.02 -21.55 -6.41
CA ASP A 37 2.62 -22.47 -5.46
C ASP A 37 1.67 -22.98 -4.36
N SER A 38 0.61 -22.25 -3.95
CA SER A 38 -0.43 -22.80 -3.05
C SER A 38 -1.65 -21.91 -2.78
N ALA A 39 -2.75 -22.59 -2.43
CA ALA A 39 -4.04 -22.14 -1.85
C ALA A 39 -5.06 -21.46 -2.79
N GLU A 40 -6.33 -21.89 -2.63
CA GLU A 40 -7.50 -21.15 -3.10
C GLU A 40 -7.70 -19.93 -2.21
N TRP A 41 -7.41 -18.75 -2.75
CA TRP A 41 -7.70 -17.50 -2.06
C TRP A 41 -9.17 -17.14 -2.17
N PRO A 42 -9.76 -16.50 -1.15
CA PRO A 42 -11.17 -16.13 -1.13
C PRO A 42 -11.52 -15.06 -2.18
N VAL A 43 -10.53 -14.32 -2.69
CA VAL A 43 -10.69 -13.29 -3.72
C VAL A 43 -9.61 -13.41 -4.80
N SER A 44 -9.84 -12.77 -5.96
CA SER A 44 -8.82 -12.71 -7.02
C SER A 44 -7.53 -12.01 -6.54
N THR A 45 -6.40 -12.40 -7.14
CA THR A 45 -5.08 -11.81 -6.86
C THR A 45 -5.08 -10.29 -7.09
N ASP A 46 -5.85 -9.81 -8.07
CA ASP A 46 -5.96 -8.37 -8.37
C ASP A 46 -6.73 -7.61 -7.30
N VAL A 47 -7.82 -8.20 -6.77
CA VAL A 47 -8.58 -7.60 -5.66
C VAL A 47 -7.73 -7.57 -4.40
N LEU A 48 -7.01 -8.65 -4.09
CA LEU A 48 -6.11 -8.68 -2.95
C LEU A 48 -4.96 -7.66 -3.10
N ALA A 49 -4.33 -7.59 -4.27
CA ALA A 49 -3.30 -6.59 -4.56
C ALA A 49 -3.83 -5.16 -4.39
N LEU A 50 -5.05 -4.88 -4.85
CA LEU A 50 -5.70 -3.59 -4.70
C LEU A 50 -5.91 -3.26 -3.21
N MET A 51 -6.54 -4.15 -2.44
CA MET A 51 -6.80 -3.94 -1.01
C MET A 51 -5.50 -3.72 -0.23
N THR A 52 -4.51 -4.58 -0.44
CA THR A 52 -3.20 -4.50 0.21
C THR A 52 -2.48 -3.19 -0.15
N SER A 53 -2.49 -2.79 -1.43
CA SER A 53 -1.87 -1.53 -1.86
C SER A 53 -2.49 -0.31 -1.17
N TRP A 54 -3.81 -0.26 -1.04
CA TRP A 54 -4.51 0.83 -0.34
C TRP A 54 -4.31 0.79 1.16
N GLY A 55 -4.20 -0.40 1.77
CA GLY A 55 -3.87 -0.55 3.20
C GLY A 55 -2.49 0.02 3.52
N ILE A 56 -1.48 -0.33 2.72
CA ILE A 56 -0.11 0.21 2.87
C ILE A 56 -0.10 1.72 2.64
N PHE A 57 -0.71 2.17 1.55
CA PHE A 57 -0.69 3.58 1.18
C PHE A 57 -1.42 4.46 2.20
N GLY A 58 -2.59 4.02 2.67
CA GLY A 58 -3.35 4.72 3.71
C GLY A 58 -2.56 4.86 5.01
N ALA A 59 -1.87 3.80 5.45
CA ALA A 59 -1.02 3.84 6.63
C ALA A 59 0.19 4.77 6.44
N ALA A 60 0.82 4.77 5.26
CA ALA A 60 1.94 5.66 4.94
C ALA A 60 1.51 7.14 4.92
N VAL A 61 0.32 7.45 4.37
CA VAL A 61 -0.23 8.81 4.34
C VAL A 61 -0.63 9.28 5.75
N ASP A 62 -1.25 8.43 6.56
CA ASP A 62 -1.59 8.78 7.94
C ASP A 62 -0.32 8.99 8.78
N TRP A 63 0.69 8.12 8.62
CA TRP A 63 1.99 8.27 9.29
C TRP A 63 2.74 9.53 8.87
N SER A 64 2.78 9.86 7.58
CA SER A 64 3.49 11.07 7.11
C SER A 64 2.89 12.37 7.66
N ARG A 65 1.57 12.37 7.90
CA ARG A 65 0.85 13.52 8.46
C ARG A 65 0.95 13.61 9.98
N ARG A 66 0.99 12.47 10.66
CA ARG A 66 1.18 12.40 12.11
C ARG A 66 2.68 12.41 12.37
N ASN A 67 3.24 13.58 12.62
CA ASN A 67 4.65 13.80 13.00
C ASN A 67 5.03 12.98 14.25
N GLY A 68 5.23 11.68 14.06
CA GLY A 68 5.11 10.65 15.08
C GLY A 68 6.42 9.89 15.16
N GLY A 69 7.00 9.82 16.36
CA GLY A 69 8.35 9.33 16.63
C GLY A 69 8.60 7.84 16.40
N ARG A 70 7.94 7.23 15.42
CA ARG A 70 8.21 5.88 14.91
C ARG A 70 8.94 5.99 13.58
N THR A 71 9.89 5.10 13.35
CA THR A 71 10.59 5.04 12.05
C THR A 71 9.68 4.45 10.97
N ALA A 72 10.09 4.61 9.71
CA ALA A 72 9.37 4.05 8.57
C ALA A 72 9.33 2.51 8.67
N GLU A 73 10.41 1.89 9.16
CA GLU A 73 10.53 0.45 9.35
C GLU A 73 9.52 -0.08 10.37
N GLU A 74 9.40 0.57 11.53
CA GLU A 74 8.44 0.18 12.57
C GLU A 74 7.00 0.29 12.09
N MET A 75 6.70 1.23 11.20
CA MET A 75 5.37 1.36 10.61
C MET A 75 5.13 0.31 9.52
N ALA A 76 6.14 0.01 8.70
CA ALA A 76 6.03 -1.03 7.67
C ALA A 76 5.75 -2.41 8.28
N GLU A 77 6.45 -2.76 9.36
CA GLU A 77 6.24 -4.02 10.09
C GLU A 77 4.79 -4.14 10.59
N LYS A 78 4.27 -3.10 11.24
CA LYS A 78 2.88 -3.09 11.74
C LYS A 78 1.83 -3.17 10.64
N VAL A 79 2.10 -2.57 9.49
CA VAL A 79 1.21 -2.65 8.33
C VAL A 79 1.16 -4.08 7.81
N VAL A 80 2.32 -4.74 7.71
CA VAL A 80 2.41 -6.14 7.27
C VAL A 80 1.70 -7.06 8.26
N GLU A 81 1.92 -6.89 9.57
CA GLU A 81 1.20 -7.63 10.62
C GLU A 81 -0.32 -7.48 10.48
N ALA A 82 -0.83 -6.25 10.35
CA ALA A 82 -2.26 -5.99 10.23
C ALA A 82 -2.88 -6.63 8.97
N ILE A 83 -2.15 -6.62 7.85
CA ILE A 83 -2.59 -7.25 6.60
C ILE A 83 -2.64 -8.77 6.75
N MET A 84 -1.62 -9.38 7.36
CA MET A 84 -1.57 -10.84 7.54
C MET A 84 -2.61 -11.34 8.55
N ASP A 85 -2.83 -10.61 9.65
CA ASP A 85 -3.81 -10.97 10.68
C ASP A 85 -5.26 -10.85 10.15
N SER A 86 -5.52 -9.88 9.27
CA SER A 86 -6.83 -9.72 8.60
C SER A 86 -7.20 -10.87 7.67
N GLY A 87 -6.22 -11.69 7.25
CA GLY A 87 -6.44 -12.89 6.43
C GLY A 87 -6.85 -14.14 7.22
N GLY A 88 -6.85 -14.08 8.57
CA GLY A 88 -7.11 -15.21 9.46
C GLY A 88 -8.54 -15.35 9.99
N LEU A 89 -9.48 -14.48 9.62
CA LEU A 89 -10.86 -14.55 10.13
C LEU A 89 -11.75 -15.51 9.31
N THR A 90 -11.40 -16.79 9.32
CA THR A 90 -12.36 -17.89 9.18
C THR A 90 -11.96 -19.04 10.10
N GLU A 91 -12.26 -18.91 11.39
CA GLU A 91 -12.69 -20.06 12.19
C GLU A 91 -13.94 -19.62 12.97
N GLU A 92 -15.04 -20.34 12.70
CA GLU A 92 -16.38 -20.21 13.27
C GLU A 92 -16.42 -20.45 14.79
#